data_AF-A0A953PTE9-F1
#
_entry.id   AF-A0A953PTE9-F1
#
_cell.length_a   1.000
_cell.length_b   1.000
_cell.length_c   1.000
_cell.angle_alpha   90.00
_cell.angle_beta   90.00
_cell.angle_gamma   90.00
#
_symmetry.space_group_name_H-M   'P 1'
#
loop_
_entity.id
_entity.type
_entity.pdbx_description
1 polymer ?
#
loop_
_entity_poly.entity_id
_entity_poly.type
_entity_poly.pdbx_seq_one_letter_code
_entity_poly.pdbx_strand_id
1 'polypeptide(L)'
;MVHALNRTRRWLRPDGCLIDLHPAGELAHVEVCTPGGIVRVGEVQDESDAKGPLGRHHAAELALDEAVANHGWIREERATFTFSSQADSPEEIDAHLRRKWRAAHLDVATIDRAHALLRANPGAVVRVIERVVISRLTPRS
;
A
#
# COMPACT_ATOMS: atom_id res chain seq x y z
N MET A 1 -1.99 -16.13 -5.22
CA MET A 1 -0.57 -15.73 -5.13
C MET A 1 0.37 -16.92 -4.97
N VAL A 2 0.14 -17.83 -4.00
CA VAL A 2 0.97 -19.06 -3.78
C VAL A 2 1.33 -19.81 -5.06
N HIS A 3 0.37 -20.07 -5.95
CA HIS A 3 0.62 -20.73 -7.23
C HIS A 3 1.64 -19.98 -8.12
N ALA A 4 1.57 -18.65 -8.14
CA ALA A 4 2.51 -17.82 -8.90
C ALA A 4 3.91 -17.90 -8.30
N LEU A 5 4.05 -17.84 -6.97
CA LEU A 5 5.32 -18.02 -6.26
C LEU A 5 5.95 -19.37 -6.63
N ASN A 6 5.17 -20.46 -6.59
CA ASN A 6 5.65 -21.79 -6.96
C ASN A 6 6.08 -21.90 -8.43
N ARG A 7 5.40 -21.20 -9.35
CA ARG A 7 5.86 -21.11 -10.75
C ARG A 7 7.17 -20.33 -10.86
N THR A 8 7.29 -19.20 -10.18
CA THR A 8 8.49 -18.34 -10.20
C THR A 8 9.74 -19.10 -9.77
N ARG A 9 9.64 -19.97 -8.77
CA ARG A 9 10.77 -20.80 -8.31
C ARG A 9 11.40 -21.63 -9.44
N ARG A 10 10.60 -22.08 -10.41
CA ARG A 10 11.09 -22.86 -11.57
C ARG A 10 11.79 -22.00 -12.63
N TRP A 11 11.65 -20.70 -12.56
CA TRP A 11 12.23 -19.74 -13.50
C TRP A 11 13.44 -19.00 -12.94
N LEU A 12 13.68 -19.10 -11.63
CA LEU A 12 14.86 -18.53 -11.00
C LEU A 12 16.11 -19.31 -11.42
N ARG A 13 17.18 -18.56 -11.68
CA ARG A 13 18.53 -19.11 -11.77
C ARG A 13 18.97 -19.63 -10.39
N PRO A 14 20.02 -20.46 -10.29
CA PRO A 14 20.48 -21.03 -9.01
C PRO A 14 20.68 -20.00 -7.87
N ASP A 15 21.16 -18.79 -8.19
CA ASP A 15 21.34 -17.69 -7.21
C ASP A 15 20.27 -16.58 -7.34
N GLY A 16 19.18 -16.89 -8.03
CA GLY A 16 18.07 -15.99 -8.22
C GLY A 16 17.29 -15.78 -6.93
N CYS A 17 16.86 -14.55 -6.68
CA CYS A 17 15.93 -14.23 -5.61
C CYS A 17 14.63 -13.68 -6.18
N LEU A 18 13.56 -13.82 -5.40
CA LEU A 18 12.30 -13.14 -5.62
C LEU A 18 12.23 -11.94 -4.67
N ILE A 19 11.99 -10.76 -5.23
CA ILE A 19 11.59 -9.60 -4.44
C ILE A 19 10.07 -9.51 -4.51
N ASP A 20 9.44 -9.62 -3.36
CA ASP A 20 8.02 -9.40 -3.20
C ASP A 20 7.78 -8.01 -2.61
N LEU A 21 6.86 -7.26 -3.21
CA LEU A 21 6.38 -5.97 -2.72
C LEU A 21 4.85 -5.99 -2.71
N HIS A 22 4.27 -5.68 -1.56
CA HIS A 22 2.83 -5.54 -1.43
C HIS A 22 2.48 -4.50 -0.34
N PRO A 23 1.29 -3.90 -0.40
CA PRO A 23 0.83 -3.03 0.68
C PRO A 23 0.77 -3.81 2.00
N ALA A 24 1.16 -3.16 3.08
CA ALA A 24 1.05 -3.73 4.42
C ALA A 24 -0.42 -3.95 4.80
N GLY A 25 -0.65 -4.72 5.86
CA GLY A 25 -2.00 -4.97 6.43
C GLY A 25 -2.65 -3.75 7.10
N GLU A 26 -2.45 -2.55 6.56
CA GLU A 26 -3.00 -1.28 7.02
C GLU A 26 -3.60 -0.50 5.85
N LEU A 27 -4.58 0.35 6.15
CA LEU A 27 -5.19 1.20 5.14
C LEU A 27 -4.26 2.36 4.81
N ALA A 28 -4.20 2.67 3.52
CA ALA A 28 -3.61 3.93 3.10
C ALA A 28 -4.44 5.09 3.69
N HIS A 29 -3.75 6.12 4.16
CA HIS A 29 -4.39 7.24 4.84
C HIS A 29 -4.01 8.57 4.21
N VAL A 30 -4.87 9.56 4.42
CA VAL A 30 -4.70 10.91 3.87
C VAL A 30 -4.23 11.84 4.97
N GLU A 31 -3.23 12.65 4.66
CA GLU A 31 -2.68 13.66 5.54
C GLU A 31 -2.60 15.01 4.85
N VAL A 32 -2.69 16.09 5.62
CA VAL A 32 -2.34 17.44 5.18
C VAL A 32 -1.08 17.86 5.91
N CYS A 33 -0.06 18.22 5.14
CA CYS A 33 1.20 18.77 5.66
C CYS A 33 1.04 20.28 5.77
N THR A 34 0.98 20.79 6.99
CA THR A 34 0.89 22.22 7.29
C THR A 34 2.21 22.73 7.87
N PRO A 35 2.44 24.06 7.94
CA PRO A 35 3.59 24.61 8.67
C PRO A 35 3.63 24.20 10.15
N GLY A 36 2.47 23.95 10.76
CA GLY A 36 2.33 23.51 12.15
C GLY A 36 2.49 22.00 12.37
N GLY A 37 2.69 21.22 11.30
CA GLY A 37 2.84 19.77 11.36
C GLY A 37 1.92 19.01 10.41
N ILE A 38 1.89 17.70 10.57
CA ILE A 38 1.13 16.78 9.73
C ILE A 38 -0.16 16.41 10.43
N VAL A 39 -1.29 16.52 9.75
CA VAL A 39 -2.62 16.19 10.28
C VAL A 39 -3.24 15.10 9.42
N ARG A 40 -3.57 13.94 10.02
CA ARG A 40 -4.34 12.88 9.35
C ARG A 40 -5.79 13.33 9.21
N VAL A 41 -6.30 13.29 7.98
CA VAL A 41 -7.65 13.76 7.62
C VAL A 41 -8.58 12.66 7.17
N GLY A 42 -8.10 11.42 7.00
CA GLY A 42 -8.98 10.30 6.67
C GLY A 42 -8.23 9.08 6.14
N GLU A 43 -9.00 8.17 5.55
CA GLU A 43 -8.53 6.89 5.00
C GLU A 43 -8.99 6.75 3.55
N VAL A 44 -8.16 6.10 2.74
CA VAL A 44 -8.53 5.71 1.39
C VAL A 44 -9.55 4.58 1.48
N GLN A 45 -10.71 4.79 0.86
CA GLN A 45 -11.75 3.79 0.74
C GLN A 45 -11.46 2.92 -0.48
N ASP A 46 -11.74 1.61 -0.41
CA ASP A 46 -11.65 0.70 -1.55
C ASP A 46 -12.89 -0.20 -1.59
N GLU A 47 -13.75 0.02 -2.59
CA GLU A 47 -15.00 -0.72 -2.77
C GLU A 47 -14.83 -2.02 -3.57
N SER A 48 -13.61 -2.34 -4.04
CA SER A 48 -13.40 -3.45 -4.97
C SER A 48 -13.29 -4.84 -4.31
N ASP A 49 -13.27 -4.93 -2.98
CA ASP A 49 -13.08 -6.20 -2.27
C ASP A 49 -14.27 -6.54 -1.37
N ALA A 50 -14.95 -7.65 -1.68
CA ALA A 50 -16.04 -8.20 -0.86
C ALA A 50 -15.57 -8.62 0.56
N LYS A 51 -14.26 -8.75 0.78
CA LYS A 51 -13.64 -9.01 2.09
C LYS A 51 -13.19 -7.74 2.82
N GLY A 52 -13.56 -6.57 2.30
CA GLY A 52 -13.16 -5.27 2.82
C GLY A 52 -11.80 -4.82 2.29
N PRO A 53 -11.44 -3.55 2.52
CA PRO A 53 -10.32 -2.88 1.84
C PRO A 53 -8.93 -3.46 2.14
N LEU A 54 -8.79 -4.31 3.16
CA LEU A 54 -7.54 -5.00 3.52
C LEU A 54 -7.49 -6.48 3.12
N GLY A 55 -8.57 -7.03 2.55
CA GLY A 55 -8.69 -8.46 2.26
C GLY A 55 -7.56 -8.97 1.37
N ARG A 56 -7.24 -8.22 0.31
CA ARG A 56 -6.10 -8.52 -0.58
C ARG A 56 -4.73 -8.41 0.11
N HIS A 57 -4.53 -7.44 0.99
CA HIS A 57 -3.24 -7.25 1.69
C HIS A 57 -2.98 -8.42 2.63
N HIS A 58 -3.99 -8.79 3.43
CA HIS A 58 -3.89 -9.94 4.32
C HIS A 58 -3.71 -11.26 3.54
N ALA A 59 -4.40 -11.42 2.40
CA ALA A 59 -4.23 -12.59 1.55
C ALA A 59 -2.82 -12.70 0.94
N ALA A 60 -2.15 -11.57 0.68
CA ALA A 60 -0.77 -11.56 0.21
C ALA A 60 0.19 -12.04 1.32
N GLU A 61 0.08 -11.49 2.52
CA GLU A 61 0.87 -11.92 3.68
C GLU A 61 0.73 -13.42 3.96
N LEU A 62 -0.52 -13.90 4.05
CA LEU A 62 -0.79 -15.32 4.27
C LEU A 62 -0.18 -16.20 3.18
N ALA A 63 -0.22 -15.77 1.92
CA ALA A 63 0.35 -16.54 0.82
C ALA A 63 1.88 -16.54 0.80
N LEU A 64 2.55 -15.51 1.32
CA LEU A 64 3.99 -15.53 1.54
C LEU A 64 4.38 -16.45 2.70
N ASP A 65 3.65 -16.36 3.82
CA ASP A 65 3.92 -17.20 4.99
C ASP A 65 3.70 -18.69 4.63
N GLU A 66 2.65 -19.00 3.87
CA GLU A 66 2.41 -20.35 3.30
C GLU A 66 3.56 -20.78 2.38
N ALA A 67 4.08 -19.89 1.53
CA ALA A 67 5.18 -20.20 0.64
C ALA A 67 6.49 -20.53 1.39
N VAL A 68 6.77 -19.80 2.46
CA VAL A 68 7.93 -20.02 3.35
C VAL A 68 7.78 -21.30 4.17
N ALA A 69 6.59 -21.55 4.72
CA ALA A 69 6.32 -22.71 5.56
C ALA A 69 6.34 -24.01 4.75
N ASN A 70 5.63 -24.03 3.61
CA ASN A 70 5.23 -25.28 2.96
C ASN A 70 5.73 -25.44 1.52
N HIS A 71 6.33 -24.40 0.91
CA HIS A 71 6.70 -24.43 -0.50
C HIS A 71 8.18 -24.14 -0.78
N GLY A 72 9.04 -24.39 0.21
CA GLY A 72 10.49 -24.36 0.05
C GLY A 72 11.01 -23.00 -0.39
N TRP A 73 10.48 -21.94 0.22
CA TRP A 73 11.06 -20.60 0.20
C TRP A 73 11.73 -20.30 1.53
N ILE A 74 12.76 -19.47 1.49
CA ILE A 74 13.40 -18.88 2.65
C ILE A 74 13.22 -17.37 2.54
N ARG A 75 12.66 -16.73 3.59
CA ARG A 75 12.58 -15.27 3.68
C ARG A 75 13.85 -14.77 4.37
N GLU A 76 14.74 -14.17 3.60
CA GLU A 76 16.04 -13.68 4.09
C GLU A 76 15.92 -12.32 4.76
N GLU A 77 15.17 -11.42 4.13
CA GLU A 77 15.00 -10.05 4.59
C GLU A 77 13.53 -9.65 4.48
N ARG A 78 13.11 -8.81 5.42
CA ARG A 78 11.79 -8.18 5.43
C ARG A 78 11.93 -6.78 5.99
N ALA A 79 11.46 -5.80 5.25
CA ALA A 79 11.44 -4.41 5.67
C ALA A 79 10.07 -3.78 5.36
N THR A 80 9.80 -2.67 6.02
CA THR A 80 8.66 -1.82 5.73
C THR A 80 9.15 -0.43 5.37
N PHE A 81 8.47 0.20 4.43
CA PHE A 81 8.70 1.60 4.09
C PHE A 81 7.38 2.27 3.71
N THR A 82 7.41 3.58 3.62
CA THR A 82 6.25 4.39 3.27
C THR A 82 6.38 4.90 1.85
N PHE A 83 5.38 4.63 1.02
CA PHE A 83 5.17 5.32 -0.24
C PHE A 83 4.21 6.49 -0.01
N SER A 84 4.48 7.63 -0.66
CA SER A 84 3.62 8.80 -0.56
C SER A 84 3.40 9.47 -1.91
N SER A 85 2.15 9.80 -2.19
CA SER A 85 1.76 10.64 -3.33
C SER A 85 1.23 11.96 -2.80
N GLN A 86 1.71 13.08 -3.35
CA GLN A 86 1.32 14.43 -2.92
C GLN A 86 0.62 15.18 -4.06
N ALA A 87 -0.28 16.09 -3.69
CA ALA A 87 -0.97 16.99 -4.61
C ALA A 87 -1.38 18.28 -3.92
N ASP A 88 -1.82 19.26 -4.71
CA ASP A 88 -2.21 20.58 -4.20
C ASP A 88 -3.68 20.61 -3.75
N SER A 89 -4.47 19.61 -4.15
CA SER A 89 -5.88 19.48 -3.78
C SER A 89 -6.30 18.03 -3.49
N PRO A 90 -7.29 17.81 -2.60
CA PRO A 90 -7.82 16.47 -2.35
C PRO A 90 -8.49 15.87 -3.60
N GLU A 91 -9.00 16.68 -4.52
CA GLU A 91 -9.55 16.23 -5.80
C GLU A 91 -8.49 15.60 -6.71
N GLU A 92 -7.29 16.18 -6.77
CA GLU A 92 -6.18 15.61 -7.55
C GLU A 92 -5.73 14.27 -6.99
N ILE A 93 -5.71 14.13 -5.65
CA ILE A 93 -5.46 12.86 -4.98
C ILE A 93 -6.56 11.86 -5.33
N ASP A 94 -7.84 12.21 -5.20
CA ASP A 94 -8.96 11.31 -5.50
C ASP A 94 -8.93 10.85 -6.96
N ALA A 95 -8.69 11.77 -7.90
CA ALA A 95 -8.51 11.45 -9.31
C ALA A 95 -7.32 10.51 -9.56
N HIS A 96 -6.20 10.72 -8.85
CA HIS A 96 -5.05 9.82 -8.90
C HIS A 96 -5.41 8.41 -8.41
N LEU A 97 -6.08 8.30 -7.26
CA LEU A 97 -6.52 7.04 -6.66
C LEU A 97 -7.45 6.28 -7.60
N ARG A 98 -8.50 6.92 -8.11
CA ARG A 98 -9.45 6.29 -9.05
C ARG A 98 -8.77 5.80 -10.33
N ARG A 99 -7.76 6.52 -10.83
CA ARG A 99 -7.01 6.13 -12.03
C ARG A 99 -6.06 4.95 -11.79
N LYS A 100 -5.37 4.93 -10.65
CA LYS A 100 -4.28 3.97 -10.40
C LYS A 100 -4.73 2.76 -9.59
N TRP A 101 -5.65 2.94 -8.67
CA TRP A 101 -6.03 1.97 -7.64
C TRP A 101 -7.49 1.49 -7.81
N ARG A 102 -7.99 1.49 -9.06
CA ARG A 102 -9.31 0.99 -9.46
C ARG A 102 -10.48 1.65 -8.71
N ALA A 103 -11.01 1.02 -7.66
CA ALA A 103 -12.18 1.48 -6.92
C ALA A 103 -11.80 2.33 -5.68
N ALA A 104 -10.50 2.65 -5.55
CA ALA A 104 -10.04 3.48 -4.46
C ALA A 104 -10.51 4.93 -4.60
N HIS A 105 -10.97 5.53 -3.51
CA HIS A 105 -11.43 6.92 -3.48
C HIS A 105 -11.36 7.53 -2.08
N LEU A 106 -11.54 8.85 -2.00
CA LEU A 106 -11.70 9.59 -0.76
C LEU A 106 -13.19 9.81 -0.46
N ASP A 107 -13.59 9.57 0.79
CA ASP A 107 -14.94 9.94 1.22
C ASP A 107 -15.09 11.47 1.35
N VAL A 108 -16.35 11.92 1.32
CA VAL A 108 -16.69 13.35 1.38
C VAL A 108 -16.13 14.00 2.65
N ALA A 109 -16.18 13.30 3.78
CA ALA A 109 -15.68 13.82 5.06
C ALA A 109 -14.16 14.06 5.04
N THR A 110 -13.40 13.20 4.37
CA THR A 110 -11.94 13.34 4.20
C THR A 110 -11.62 14.51 3.30
N ILE A 111 -12.36 14.67 2.20
CA ILE A 111 -12.24 15.82 1.28
C ILE A 111 -12.52 17.12 2.04
N ASP A 112 -13.62 17.20 2.79
CA ASP A 112 -14.00 18.39 3.54
C ASP A 112 -12.97 18.78 4.61
N ARG A 113 -12.46 17.79 5.36
CA ARG A 113 -11.39 18.02 6.35
C ARG A 113 -10.10 18.48 5.71
N ALA A 114 -9.70 17.90 4.58
CA ALA A 114 -8.52 18.31 3.84
C ALA A 114 -8.64 19.77 3.37
N HIS A 115 -9.77 20.12 2.76
CA HIS A 115 -10.08 21.48 2.33
C HIS A 115 -10.06 22.51 3.47
N ALA A 116 -10.62 22.16 4.62
CA ALA A 116 -10.61 23.04 5.78
C ALA A 116 -9.17 23.38 6.21
N LEU A 117 -8.27 22.40 6.21
CA LEU A 117 -6.87 22.61 6.56
C LEU A 117 -6.10 23.39 5.49
N LEU A 118 -6.32 23.09 4.20
CA LEU A 118 -5.68 23.82 3.10
C LEU A 118 -6.07 25.30 3.09
N ARG A 119 -7.34 25.62 3.35
CA ARG A 119 -7.80 27.01 3.46
C ARG A 119 -7.19 27.74 4.66
N ALA A 120 -7.05 27.05 5.78
CA ALA A 120 -6.49 27.65 7.00
C ALA A 120 -4.97 27.81 6.94
N ASN A 121 -4.28 27.08 6.06
CA ASN A 121 -2.82 27.02 6.01
C ASN A 121 -2.32 27.22 4.56
N PRO A 122 -2.08 28.48 4.13
CA PRO A 122 -1.49 28.75 2.83
C PRO A 122 -0.17 27.99 2.64
N GLY A 123 -0.04 27.28 1.52
CA GLY A 123 1.14 26.46 1.21
C GLY A 123 1.14 25.06 1.84
N ALA A 124 0.07 24.66 2.54
CA ALA A 124 -0.13 23.28 2.92
C ALA A 124 -0.39 22.40 1.68
N VAL A 125 -0.01 21.13 1.78
CA VAL A 125 -0.20 20.12 0.70
C VAL A 125 -0.92 18.91 1.24
N VAL A 126 -1.68 18.23 0.38
CA VAL A 126 -2.31 16.96 0.72
C VAL A 126 -1.45 15.79 0.23
N ARG A 127 -1.38 14.72 1.02
CA ARG A 127 -0.70 13.48 0.63
C ARG A 127 -1.48 12.24 1.02
N VAL A 128 -1.36 11.21 0.20
CA VAL A 128 -1.73 9.84 0.55
C VAL A 128 -0.48 9.10 0.99
N ILE A 129 -0.60 8.39 2.11
CA ILE A 129 0.44 7.57 2.70
C ILE A 129 0.03 6.11 2.59
N GLU A 130 0.90 5.29 2.00
CA GLU A 130 0.74 3.84 1.93
C GLU A 130 1.96 3.18 2.56
N ARG A 131 1.73 2.26 3.50
CA ARG A 131 2.80 1.43 4.06
C ARG A 131 2.97 0.19 3.20
N VAL A 132 4.19 -0.10 2.78
CA VAL A 132 4.54 -1.21 1.90
C VAL A 132 5.48 -2.16 2.63
N VAL A 133 5.28 -3.46 2.43
CA VAL A 133 6.19 -4.52 2.86
C VAL A 133 7.02 -4.91 1.66
N ILE A 134 8.33 -5.01 1.86
CA ILE A 134 9.26 -5.61 0.91
C ILE A 134 9.91 -6.84 1.56
N SER A 135 9.91 -7.95 0.82
CA SER A 135 10.55 -9.19 1.26
C SER A 135 11.47 -9.73 0.18
N ARG A 136 12.64 -10.21 0.60
CA ARG A 136 13.55 -10.98 -0.25
C ARG A 136 13.38 -12.47 0.05
N LEU A 137 13.06 -13.25 -0.98
CA LEU A 137 12.91 -14.69 -0.87
C LEU A 137 13.91 -15.43 -1.76
N THR A 138 14.49 -16.50 -1.23
CA THR A 138 15.36 -17.43 -1.96
C THR A 138 14.79 -18.85 -1.93
N PRO A 139 14.98 -19.66 -2.98
CA PRO A 139 14.58 -21.07 -2.95
C PRO A 139 15.35 -21.83 -1.87
N ARG A 140 14.67 -22.69 -1.13
CA ARG A 140 15.32 -23.70 -0.29
C ARG A 140 15.94 -24.75 -1.21
N SER A 141 17.26 -24.95 -1.07
CA SER A 141 18.03 -26.01 -1.73
C SER A 141 17.51 -27.40 -1.40
#